data_AF-A0A4Q9KP29-F1
#
_entry.id   AF-A0A4Q9KP29-F1
#
_cell.length_a   1.000
_cell.length_b   1.000
_cell.length_c   1.000
_cell.angle_alpha   90.00
_cell.angle_beta   90.00
_cell.angle_gamma   90.00
#
_symmetry.space_group_name_H-M   'P 1'
#
loop_
_entity.id
_entity.type
_entity.pdbx_description
1 polymer ?
#
loop_
_entity_poly.entity_id
_entity_poly.type
_entity_poly.pdbx_seq_one_letter_code
_entity_poly.pdbx_strand_id
1 'polypeptide(L)'
;MQRPSVFRSVVLAVVGVLYAVAAGIMFWPTRGLAAQVFAYCGQAPLDARPGWTGADATALLIACGPAGQEAYREMATYDIAFPLLTAGVLALFTLGARRPSGRGWLLLLPIALYLLADYAENVVIWILLVVGQRLTPAVALVGGSATTLKWSALALSVAVLIGVIVRAQVRRGRDR
;
A
#
# COMPACT_ATOMS: atom_id res chain seq x y z
N MET A 1 18.01 17.97 27.89
CA MET A 1 16.97 18.35 26.91
C MET A 1 17.42 17.94 25.51
N GLN A 2 17.03 16.76 25.02
CA GLN A 2 17.34 16.35 23.65
C GLN A 2 16.52 17.21 22.66
N ARG A 3 17.21 17.74 21.64
CA ARG A 3 16.63 18.61 20.62
C ARG A 3 15.49 17.87 19.89
N PRO A 4 14.26 18.43 19.82
CA PRO A 4 13.12 17.82 19.13
C PRO A 4 13.40 17.41 17.67
N SER A 5 14.41 18.02 17.04
CA SER A 5 14.82 17.72 15.66
C SER A 5 15.55 16.39 15.47
N VAL A 6 16.33 15.95 16.47
CA VAL A 6 17.11 14.70 16.36
C VAL A 6 16.17 13.50 16.49
N PHE A 7 15.30 13.52 17.50
CA PHE A 7 14.29 12.47 17.72
C PHE A 7 13.41 12.26 16.49
N ARG A 8 12.89 13.34 15.90
CA ARG A 8 12.08 13.28 14.68
C ARG A 8 12.83 12.67 13.50
N SER A 9 14.10 13.02 13.32
CA SER A 9 14.92 12.51 12.23
C SER A 9 15.21 11.02 12.40
N VAL A 10 15.47 10.58 13.63
CA VAL A 10 15.65 9.15 13.96
C VAL A 10 14.37 8.37 13.71
N VAL A 11 13.21 8.86 14.16
CA VAL A 11 11.92 8.19 13.92
C VAL A 11 11.65 8.04 12.42
N LEU A 12 11.85 9.11 11.63
CA LEU A 12 11.69 9.06 10.17
C LEU A 12 12.63 8.05 9.51
N ALA A 13 13.90 8.03 9.94
CA ALA A 13 14.89 7.08 9.43
C ALA A 13 14.51 5.63 9.76
N VAL A 14 14.14 5.35 11.02
CA VAL A 14 13.73 4.01 11.45
C VAL A 14 12.50 3.53 10.69
N VAL A 15 11.44 4.34 10.63
CA VAL A 15 10.21 3.96 9.91
C VAL A 15 10.47 3.80 8.41
N GLY A 16 11.30 4.67 7.82
CA GLY A 16 11.71 4.55 6.42
C GLY A 16 12.50 3.26 6.13
N VAL A 17 13.41 2.87 7.02
CA VAL A 17 14.16 1.59 6.90
C VAL A 17 13.22 0.40 7.04
N LEU A 18 12.33 0.40 8.03
CA LEU A 18 11.34 -0.67 8.21
C LEU A 18 10.45 -0.83 6.97
N TYR A 19 9.99 0.28 6.40
CA TYR A 19 9.25 0.27 5.15
C TYR A 19 10.08 -0.29 3.99
N ALA A 20 11.33 0.15 3.82
CA ALA A 20 12.18 -0.33 2.74
C ALA A 20 12.46 -1.85 2.84
N VAL A 21 12.68 -2.35 4.06
CA VAL A 21 12.83 -3.79 4.32
C VAL A 21 11.54 -4.53 3.98
N ALA A 22 10.39 -4.05 4.46
CA ALA A 22 9.09 -4.67 4.17
C ALA A 22 8.77 -4.66 2.66
N ALA A 23 9.04 -3.55 1.97
CA ALA A 23 8.88 -3.42 0.53
C ALA A 23 9.82 -4.36 -0.24
N GLY A 24 11.04 -4.56 0.25
CA GLY A 24 11.96 -5.57 -0.28
C GLY A 24 11.41 -6.99 -0.12
N ILE A 25 10.91 -7.36 1.05
CA ILE A 25 10.30 -8.67 1.29
C ILE A 25 9.09 -8.89 0.36
N MET A 26 8.25 -7.89 0.18
CA MET A 26 7.04 -7.99 -0.64
C MET A 26 7.33 -8.00 -2.15
N PHE A 27 8.14 -7.06 -2.62
CA PHE A 27 8.20 -6.69 -4.04
C PHE A 27 9.58 -6.85 -4.68
N TRP A 28 10.54 -7.51 -4.03
CA TRP A 28 11.83 -7.79 -4.67
C TRP A 28 11.62 -8.61 -5.96
N PRO A 29 12.18 -8.21 -7.13
CA PRO A 29 11.74 -8.74 -8.42
C PRO A 29 11.86 -10.26 -8.61
N THR A 30 12.83 -10.90 -7.95
CA THR A 30 13.12 -12.33 -8.15
C THR A 30 12.82 -13.21 -6.93
N ARG A 31 12.57 -12.61 -5.77
CA ARG A 31 12.46 -13.34 -4.48
C ARG A 31 11.39 -12.80 -3.56
N GLY A 32 10.81 -11.64 -3.87
CA GLY A 32 9.74 -11.06 -3.08
C GLY A 32 8.49 -11.92 -3.14
N LEU A 33 7.63 -11.80 -2.14
CA LEU A 33 6.41 -12.59 -2.03
C LEU A 33 5.52 -12.46 -3.29
N ALA A 34 5.37 -11.26 -3.84
CA ALA A 34 4.63 -11.04 -5.09
C ALA A 34 5.28 -11.73 -6.31
N ALA A 35 6.61 -11.78 -6.36
CA ALA A 35 7.35 -12.47 -7.41
C ALA A 35 7.19 -14.00 -7.30
N GLN A 36 7.08 -14.53 -6.08
CA GLN A 36 6.80 -15.94 -5.85
C GLN A 36 5.39 -16.32 -6.30
N VAL A 37 4.37 -15.49 -5.98
CA VAL A 37 3.02 -15.68 -6.53
C VAL A 37 3.05 -15.69 -8.06
N PHE A 38 3.75 -14.73 -8.67
CA PHE A 38 3.91 -14.70 -10.12
C PHE A 38 4.56 -15.99 -10.67
N ALA A 39 5.59 -16.50 -10.02
CA ALA A 39 6.29 -17.70 -10.46
C ALA A 39 5.39 -18.95 -10.49
N TYR A 40 4.49 -19.09 -9.51
CA TYR A 40 3.54 -20.20 -9.49
C TYR A 40 2.33 -19.98 -10.41
N CYS A 41 1.82 -18.76 -10.49
CA CYS A 41 0.56 -18.45 -11.14
C CYS A 41 0.69 -17.96 -12.59
N GLY A 42 1.91 -17.64 -13.04
CA GLY A 42 2.18 -17.02 -14.35
C GLY A 42 1.60 -15.61 -14.51
N GLN A 43 1.08 -15.01 -13.44
CA GLN A 43 0.43 -13.70 -13.43
C GLN A 43 0.65 -13.02 -12.08
N ALA A 44 0.64 -11.68 -12.07
CA ALA A 44 0.78 -10.92 -10.83
C ALA A 44 -0.38 -11.20 -9.86
N PRO A 45 -0.14 -11.17 -8.53
CA PRO A 45 -1.24 -11.21 -7.55
C PRO A 45 -2.20 -10.04 -7.80
N LEU A 46 -3.48 -10.21 -7.43
CA LEU A 46 -4.55 -9.25 -7.78
C LEU A 46 -4.29 -7.87 -7.17
N ASP A 47 -3.75 -7.83 -5.96
CA ASP A 47 -3.42 -6.63 -5.19
C ASP A 47 -2.21 -5.84 -5.73
N ALA A 48 -1.37 -6.46 -6.54
CA ALA A 48 -0.31 -5.78 -7.29
C ALA A 48 -0.78 -5.22 -8.64
N ARG A 49 -2.04 -5.45 -9.04
CA ARG A 49 -2.62 -4.93 -10.29
C ARG A 49 -3.29 -3.58 -10.04
N PRO A 50 -3.40 -2.69 -11.07
CA PRO A 50 -4.15 -1.44 -10.95
C PRO A 50 -5.65 -1.63 -10.67
N GLY A 51 -6.20 -2.80 -11.01
CA GLY A 51 -7.58 -3.21 -10.80
C GLY A 51 -7.80 -4.63 -11.31
N TRP A 52 -8.94 -5.25 -10.97
CA TRP A 52 -9.28 -6.60 -11.38
C TRP A 52 -10.80 -6.87 -11.30
N THR A 53 -11.24 -7.93 -11.98
CA THR A 53 -12.63 -8.40 -12.04
C THR A 53 -12.78 -9.81 -11.48
N GLY A 54 -14.03 -10.27 -11.26
CA GLY A 54 -14.27 -11.66 -10.85
C GLY A 54 -13.73 -12.70 -11.83
N ALA A 55 -13.70 -12.38 -13.13
CA ALA A 55 -13.09 -13.23 -14.14
C ALA A 55 -11.56 -13.31 -13.95
N ASP A 56 -10.90 -12.18 -13.68
CA ASP A 56 -9.45 -12.15 -13.39
C ASP A 56 -9.11 -12.97 -12.14
N ALA A 57 -9.91 -12.84 -11.09
CA ALA A 57 -9.73 -13.59 -9.85
C ALA A 57 -9.88 -15.11 -10.08
N THR A 58 -10.89 -15.51 -10.84
CA THR A 58 -11.11 -16.92 -11.20
C THR A 58 -9.96 -17.45 -12.06
N ALA A 59 -9.55 -16.69 -13.08
CA ALA A 59 -8.44 -17.05 -13.96
C ALA A 59 -7.13 -17.21 -13.18
N LEU A 60 -6.84 -16.29 -12.25
CA LEU A 60 -5.66 -16.36 -11.40
C LEU A 60 -5.70 -17.62 -10.51
N LEU A 61 -6.82 -17.89 -9.83
CA LEU A 61 -6.92 -19.08 -8.97
C LEU A 61 -6.74 -20.40 -9.72
N ILE A 62 -7.24 -20.48 -10.96
CA ILE A 62 -7.02 -21.63 -11.85
C ILE A 62 -5.53 -21.76 -12.18
N ALA A 63 -4.89 -20.65 -12.57
CA ALA A 63 -3.49 -20.65 -12.97
C ALA A 63 -2.54 -20.97 -11.81
N CYS A 64 -2.83 -20.50 -10.59
CA CYS A 64 -2.00 -20.71 -9.41
C CYS A 64 -1.91 -22.18 -8.97
N GLY A 65 -2.97 -22.97 -9.17
CA GLY A 65 -3.12 -24.26 -8.50
C GLY A 65 -2.98 -24.18 -6.96
N PRO A 66 -2.80 -25.31 -6.27
CA PRO A 66 -2.69 -25.32 -4.81
C PRO A 66 -1.45 -24.59 -4.28
N ALA A 67 -0.28 -24.81 -4.90
CA ALA A 67 0.98 -24.21 -4.44
C ALA A 67 1.00 -22.67 -4.60
N GLY A 68 0.49 -22.16 -5.72
CA GLY A 68 0.38 -20.71 -5.91
C GLY A 68 -0.63 -20.06 -4.96
N GLN A 69 -1.72 -20.76 -4.62
CA GLN A 69 -2.67 -20.26 -3.62
C GLN A 69 -2.06 -20.22 -2.20
N GLU A 70 -1.19 -21.16 -1.86
CA GLU A 70 -0.45 -21.14 -0.59
C GLU A 70 0.55 -19.98 -0.55
N ALA A 71 1.35 -19.79 -1.60
CA ALA A 71 2.24 -18.64 -1.74
C ALA A 71 1.47 -17.30 -1.66
N TYR A 72 0.27 -17.25 -2.24
CA TYR A 72 -0.56 -16.05 -2.19
C TYR A 72 -1.15 -15.81 -0.78
N ARG A 73 -1.51 -16.87 -0.04
CA ARG A 73 -1.88 -16.72 1.38
C ARG A 73 -0.72 -16.23 2.22
N GLU A 74 0.50 -16.73 1.99
CA GLU A 74 1.69 -16.23 2.68
C GLU A 74 1.86 -14.72 2.41
N MET A 75 1.83 -14.28 1.15
CA MET A 75 1.86 -12.87 0.80
C MET A 75 0.76 -12.06 1.51
N ALA A 76 -0.49 -12.54 1.48
CA ALA A 76 -1.64 -11.87 2.08
C ALA A 76 -1.53 -11.72 3.62
N THR A 77 -0.69 -12.52 4.30
CA THR A 77 -0.40 -12.30 5.73
C THR A 77 0.49 -11.09 5.97
N TYR A 78 1.44 -10.82 5.08
CA TYR A 78 2.30 -9.64 5.15
C TYR A 78 1.54 -8.35 4.80
N ASP A 79 0.52 -8.45 3.92
CA ASP A 79 -0.39 -7.35 3.59
C ASP A 79 -1.34 -6.94 4.73
N ILE A 80 -1.31 -7.63 5.88
CA ILE A 80 -1.97 -7.13 7.10
C ILE A 80 -1.22 -5.93 7.66
N ALA A 81 0.12 -5.92 7.59
CA ALA A 81 0.95 -4.89 8.20
C ALA A 81 1.49 -3.87 7.18
N PHE A 82 1.70 -4.29 5.94
CA PHE A 82 2.34 -3.45 4.91
C PHE A 82 1.58 -2.13 4.62
N PRO A 83 0.24 -2.09 4.54
CA PRO A 83 -0.50 -0.85 4.28
C PRO A 83 -0.36 0.15 5.42
N LEU A 84 -0.30 -0.33 6.66
CA LEU A 84 -0.10 0.51 7.83
C LEU A 84 1.30 1.16 7.82
N LEU A 85 2.34 0.40 7.48
CA LEU A 85 3.69 0.93 7.32
C LEU A 85 3.75 2.00 6.22
N THR A 86 3.12 1.72 5.08
CA THR A 86 3.03 2.65 3.94
C THR A 86 2.32 3.94 4.33
N ALA A 87 1.14 3.85 4.95
CA ALA A 87 0.38 4.99 5.44
C ALA A 87 1.15 5.78 6.51
N GLY A 88 1.84 5.09 7.42
CA GLY A 88 2.67 5.67 8.46
C GLY A 88 3.82 6.51 7.89
N VAL A 89 4.57 5.97 6.93
CA VAL A 89 5.62 6.71 6.21
C VAL A 89 5.03 7.95 5.53
N LEU A 90 3.99 7.79 4.72
CA LEU A 90 3.38 8.90 4.01
C LEU A 90 2.90 10.00 4.96
N ALA A 91 2.26 9.63 6.08
CA ALA A 91 1.79 10.58 7.07
C ALA A 91 2.95 11.30 7.77
N LEU A 92 3.95 10.56 8.24
CA LEU A 92 5.11 11.13 8.93
C LEU A 92 5.91 12.08 8.05
N PHE A 93 6.12 11.75 6.78
CA PHE A 93 6.82 12.62 5.84
C PHE A 93 5.96 13.83 5.42
N THR A 94 4.66 13.66 5.21
CA THR A 94 3.74 14.76 4.84
C THR A 94 3.60 15.78 5.98
N LEU A 95 3.37 15.30 7.20
CA LEU A 95 3.37 16.15 8.41
C LEU A 95 4.79 16.64 8.75
N GLY A 96 5.80 15.86 8.36
CA GLY A 96 7.23 16.15 8.31
C GLY A 96 7.56 17.50 7.68
N ALA A 97 7.12 17.64 6.44
CA ALA A 97 7.50 18.74 5.56
C ALA A 97 6.63 20.00 5.73
N ARG A 98 5.50 19.94 6.43
CA ARG A 98 4.59 21.08 6.61
C ARG A 98 4.92 21.94 7.84
N ARG A 99 4.43 23.18 7.83
CA ARG A 99 4.29 23.99 9.05
C ARG A 99 3.03 23.58 9.84
N PRO A 100 3.02 23.72 11.17
CA PRO A 100 1.81 23.55 11.98
C PRO A 100 0.68 24.44 11.46
N SER A 101 -0.50 23.87 11.27
CA SER A 101 -1.72 24.56 10.83
C SER A 101 -2.93 23.75 11.27
N GLY A 102 -4.04 24.44 11.61
CA GLY A 102 -5.26 23.81 12.10
C GLY A 102 -5.97 22.90 11.08
N ARG A 103 -5.71 23.07 9.78
CA ARG A 103 -6.29 22.26 8.69
C ARG A 103 -5.32 21.23 8.10
N GLY A 104 -4.15 21.04 8.70
CA GLY A 104 -3.14 20.12 8.17
C GLY A 104 -3.53 18.64 8.19
N TRP A 105 -4.58 18.29 8.94
CA TRP A 105 -5.15 16.95 8.95
C TRP A 105 -5.82 16.59 7.60
N LEU A 106 -6.27 17.57 6.81
CA LEU A 106 -6.84 17.33 5.48
C LEU A 106 -5.86 16.66 4.51
N LEU A 107 -4.55 16.85 4.73
CA LEU A 107 -3.49 16.22 3.95
C LEU A 107 -3.41 14.71 4.21
N LEU A 108 -4.03 14.21 5.28
CA LEU A 108 -4.08 12.80 5.64
C LEU A 108 -5.28 12.08 5.05
N LEU A 109 -6.27 12.81 4.50
CA LEU A 109 -7.45 12.20 3.88
C LEU A 109 -7.11 11.18 2.78
N PRO A 110 -6.25 11.47 1.78
CA PRO A 110 -5.92 10.47 0.77
C PRO A 110 -5.17 9.26 1.36
N ILE A 111 -4.39 9.46 2.44
CA ILE A 111 -3.67 8.38 3.12
C ILE A 111 -4.65 7.46 3.87
N ALA A 112 -5.64 8.05 4.55
CA ALA A 112 -6.69 7.31 5.23
C ALA A 112 -7.55 6.53 4.22
N LEU A 113 -7.88 7.14 3.08
CA LEU A 113 -8.62 6.50 2.01
C LEU A 113 -7.85 5.32 1.40
N TYR A 114 -6.53 5.49 1.18
CA TYR A 114 -5.63 4.40 0.78
C TYR A 114 -5.71 3.24 1.77
N LEU A 115 -5.49 3.52 3.06
CA LEU A 115 -5.45 2.47 4.09
C LEU A 115 -6.77 1.71 4.20
N LEU A 116 -7.90 2.41 4.15
CA LEU A 116 -9.23 1.79 4.19
C LEU A 116 -9.51 0.94 2.95
N ALA A 117 -9.15 1.44 1.77
CA ALA A 117 -9.35 0.72 0.51
C ALA A 117 -8.46 -0.53 0.42
N ASP A 118 -7.21 -0.43 0.87
CA ASP A 118 -6.26 -1.54 0.92
C ASP A 118 -6.76 -2.65 1.85
N TYR A 119 -7.18 -2.33 3.08
CA TYR A 119 -7.77 -3.34 3.97
C TYR A 119 -9.09 -3.93 3.43
N ALA A 120 -9.94 -3.14 2.79
CA ALA A 120 -11.17 -3.65 2.19
C ALA A 120 -10.89 -4.65 1.06
N GLU A 121 -9.90 -4.36 0.24
CA GLU A 121 -9.41 -5.31 -0.76
C GLU A 121 -8.81 -6.56 -0.11
N ASN A 122 -7.91 -6.42 0.87
CA ASN A 122 -7.25 -7.56 1.51
C ASN A 122 -8.26 -8.51 2.14
N VAL A 123 -9.35 -7.99 2.73
CA VAL A 123 -10.47 -8.82 3.20
C VAL A 123 -11.09 -9.64 2.06
N VAL A 124 -11.31 -9.03 0.90
CA VAL A 124 -11.84 -9.72 -0.28
C VAL A 124 -10.85 -10.76 -0.83
N ILE A 125 -9.55 -10.46 -0.84
CA ILE A 125 -8.50 -11.42 -1.23
C ILE A 125 -8.48 -12.62 -0.29
N TRP A 126 -8.56 -12.39 1.02
CA TRP A 126 -8.70 -13.48 1.99
C TRP A 126 -9.95 -14.32 1.77
N ILE A 127 -11.10 -13.68 1.51
CA ILE A 127 -12.34 -14.40 1.17
C ILE A 127 -12.12 -15.25 -0.09
N LEU A 128 -11.56 -14.68 -1.16
CA LEU A 128 -11.22 -15.39 -2.40
C LEU A 128 -10.34 -16.62 -2.13
N LEU A 129 -9.30 -16.47 -1.32
CA LEU A 129 -8.36 -17.55 -0.99
C LEU A 129 -8.97 -18.66 -0.12
N VAL A 130 -10.09 -18.38 0.57
CA VAL A 130 -10.84 -19.34 1.39
C VAL A 130 -11.94 -20.03 0.58
N VAL A 131 -12.76 -19.26 -0.15
CA VAL A 131 -13.93 -19.80 -0.86
C VAL A 131 -13.61 -20.29 -2.27
N GLY A 132 -12.46 -19.87 -2.81
CA GLY A 132 -11.97 -20.22 -4.13
C GLY A 132 -12.84 -19.62 -5.24
N GLN A 133 -13.10 -20.42 -6.28
CA GLN A 133 -13.92 -20.04 -7.44
C GLN A 133 -15.40 -19.78 -7.13
N ARG A 134 -15.82 -19.96 -5.86
CA ARG A 134 -17.18 -19.64 -5.40
C ARG A 134 -17.36 -18.17 -5.02
N LEU A 135 -16.35 -17.32 -5.26
CA LEU A 135 -16.44 -15.89 -5.00
C LEU A 135 -17.62 -15.29 -5.81
N THR A 136 -18.52 -14.60 -5.13
CA THR A 136 -19.68 -14.00 -5.80
C THR A 136 -19.26 -12.77 -6.60
N PRO A 137 -19.98 -12.44 -7.71
CA PRO A 137 -19.69 -11.24 -8.49
C PRO A 137 -19.72 -9.94 -7.68
N ALA A 138 -20.62 -9.85 -6.69
CA ALA A 138 -20.72 -8.68 -5.82
C ALA A 138 -19.46 -8.50 -4.95
N VAL A 139 -18.93 -9.58 -4.37
CA VAL A 139 -17.71 -9.51 -3.55
C VAL A 139 -16.50 -9.21 -4.44
N ALA A 140 -16.41 -9.80 -5.63
CA ALA A 140 -15.37 -9.48 -6.59
C ALA A 140 -15.40 -8.00 -7.03
N LEU A 141 -16.60 -7.43 -7.23
CA LEU A 141 -16.75 -6.02 -7.56
C LEU A 141 -16.23 -5.10 -6.44
N VAL A 142 -16.51 -5.45 -5.17
CA VAL A 142 -15.97 -4.72 -4.02
C VAL A 142 -14.45 -4.78 -4.02
N GLY A 143 -13.84 -5.96 -4.18
CA GLY A 143 -12.38 -6.12 -4.20
C GLY A 143 -11.71 -5.34 -5.34
N GLY A 144 -12.21 -5.48 -6.57
CA GLY A 144 -11.69 -4.75 -7.73
C GLY A 144 -11.84 -3.23 -7.62
N SER A 145 -12.96 -2.76 -7.07
CA SER A 145 -13.19 -1.33 -6.83
C SER A 145 -12.27 -0.79 -5.73
N ALA A 146 -12.10 -1.55 -4.65
CA ALA A 146 -11.18 -1.22 -3.56
C ALA A 146 -9.73 -1.16 -4.05
N THR A 147 -9.33 -2.06 -4.95
CA THR A 147 -8.00 -2.05 -5.62
C THR A 147 -7.79 -0.77 -6.44
N THR A 148 -8.77 -0.39 -7.26
CA THR A 148 -8.68 0.84 -8.05
C THR A 148 -8.60 2.07 -7.13
N LEU A 149 -9.39 2.07 -6.05
CA LEU A 149 -9.44 3.16 -5.07
C LEU A 149 -8.14 3.28 -4.29
N LYS A 150 -7.54 2.17 -3.82
CA LYS A 150 -6.27 2.20 -3.08
C LYS A 150 -5.15 2.79 -3.93
N TRP A 151 -5.04 2.41 -5.21
CA TRP A 151 -4.00 2.92 -6.11
C TRP A 151 -4.21 4.41 -6.41
N SER A 152 -5.46 4.82 -6.64
CA SER A 152 -5.80 6.24 -6.85
C SER A 152 -5.49 7.09 -5.61
N ALA A 153 -5.84 6.59 -4.43
CA ALA A 153 -5.60 7.26 -3.15
C ALA A 153 -4.11 7.30 -2.79
N LEU A 154 -3.35 6.24 -3.10
CA LEU A 154 -1.90 6.19 -2.94
C LEU A 154 -1.21 7.20 -3.85
N ALA A 155 -1.59 7.23 -5.14
CA ALA A 155 -1.05 8.21 -6.09
C ALA A 155 -1.33 9.65 -5.64
N LEU A 156 -2.55 9.93 -5.18
CA LEU A 156 -2.91 11.23 -4.62
C LEU A 156 -2.12 11.56 -3.35
N SER A 157 -1.89 10.59 -2.48
CA SER A 157 -1.07 10.76 -1.26
C SER A 157 0.37 11.15 -1.60
N VAL A 158 0.97 10.49 -2.59
CA VAL A 158 2.31 10.82 -3.09
C VAL A 158 2.33 12.21 -3.71
N ALA A 159 1.33 12.56 -4.54
CA ALA A 159 1.23 13.89 -5.14
C ALA A 159 1.11 15.00 -4.07
N VAL A 160 0.33 14.77 -3.02
CA VAL A 160 0.22 15.68 -1.87
C VAL A 160 1.56 15.84 -1.16
N LEU A 161 2.26 14.74 -0.87
CA LEU A 161 3.59 14.78 -0.25
C LEU A 161 4.58 15.61 -1.08
N ILE A 162 4.67 15.34 -2.39
CA ILE A 162 5.53 16.10 -3.31
C ILE A 162 5.17 17.59 -3.28
N GLY A 163 3.88 17.93 -3.38
CA GLY A 163 3.40 19.30 -3.34
C GLY A 163 3.77 20.03 -2.04
N VAL A 164 3.69 19.35 -0.90
CA VAL A 164 4.11 19.90 0.41
C VAL A 164 5.63 20.13 0.43
N ILE A 165 6.44 19.18 -0.06
CA ILE A 165 7.90 19.31 -0.11
C ILE A 165 8.30 20.49 -1.02
N VAL A 166 7.77 20.56 -2.24
CA VAL A 166 8.07 21.64 -3.20
C VAL A 166 7.71 23.01 -2.59
N ARG A 167 6.52 23.13 -2.00
CA ARG A 167 6.09 24.36 -1.33
C ARG A 167 7.02 24.75 -0.18
N ALA A 168 7.52 23.78 0.58
CA ALA A 168 8.47 24.03 1.65
C ALA A 168 9.83 24.54 1.12
N GLN A 169 10.33 23.98 0.02
CA GLN A 169 11.60 24.42 -0.59
C GLN A 169 11.51 25.81 -1.21
N VAL A 170 10.45 26.09 -1.99
CA VAL A 170 10.24 27.40 -2.62
C VAL A 170 10.19 28.52 -1.58
N ARG A 171 9.59 28.27 -0.41
CA ARG A 171 9.55 29.25 0.69
C ARG A 171 10.92 29.48 1.31
N ARG A 172 11.69 28.42 1.55
CA ARG A 172 13.07 28.54 2.08
C ARG A 172 13.99 29.33 1.15
N GLY A 173 13.78 29.23 -0.16
CA GLY A 173 14.55 30.01 -1.14
C GLY A 173 14.13 31.49 -1.23
N ARG A 174 12.93 31.86 -0.79
CA ARG A 174 12.47 33.25 -0.72
C ARG A 174 12.87 33.96 0.59
N ASP A 175 13.08 33.19 1.65
CA ASP A 175 13.48 33.69 2.98
C ASP A 175 15.03 33.83 3.12
N ARG A 176 15.80 33.52 2.07
CA ARG A 176 17.27 33.67 1.97
C ARG A 176 17.61 34.79 1.02
#